data_AF-A0A7C6WJG9-F1
#
_entry.id   AF-A0A7C6WJG9-F1
#
_cell.length_a   1.000
_cell.length_b   1.000
_cell.length_c   1.000
_cell.angle_alpha   90.00
_cell.angle_beta   90.00
_cell.angle_gamma   90.00
#
_symmetry.space_group_name_H-M   'P 1'
#
loop_
_entity.id
_entity.type
_entity.pdbx_description
1 polymer ?
#
loop_
_entity_poly.entity_id
_entity_poly.type
_entity_poly.pdbx_seq_one_letter_code
_entity_poly.pdbx_strand_id
1 'polypeptide(L)'
;MPAVGAAFAWLLNIARKDPVLFWEINKVLAPWIKKAMLYSATLGAINLYMFPDGRVGLAILLALIFYSLIQLNNTLPFFRRVAEMGNKDPQKGEESSISRIE
;
A
#
# COMPACT_ATOMS: atom_id res chain seq x y z
N MET A 1 16.36 -1.36 6.75
CA MET A 1 15.70 -1.98 5.57
C MET A 1 15.50 -0.94 4.46
N PRO A 2 16.43 -0.82 3.49
CA PRO A 2 16.34 0.16 2.41
C PRO A 2 15.26 -0.16 1.36
N ALA A 3 14.92 -1.43 1.15
CA ALA A 3 13.94 -1.86 0.14
C ALA A 3 12.51 -1.40 0.42
N VAL A 4 12.07 -1.43 1.69
CA VAL A 4 10.72 -1.00 2.10
C VAL A 4 10.56 0.51 1.91
N GLY A 5 11.59 1.29 2.30
CA GLY A 5 11.61 2.73 2.10
C GLY A 5 11.62 3.12 0.62
N ALA A 6 12.37 2.40 -0.22
CA ALA A 6 12.40 2.63 -1.66
C ALA A 6 11.04 2.34 -2.33
N ALA A 7 10.38 1.22 -1.96
CA ALA A 7 9.05 0.91 -2.47
C ALA A 7 8.02 1.96 -2.04
N PHE A 8 8.08 2.44 -0.80
CA PHE A 8 7.22 3.50 -0.29
C PHE A 8 7.44 4.83 -1.04
N ALA A 9 8.71 5.24 -1.23
CA ALA A 9 9.06 6.44 -1.97
C ALA A 9 8.64 6.37 -3.44
N TRP A 10 8.78 5.20 -4.07
CA TRP A 10 8.33 4.94 -5.43
C TRP A 10 6.80 5.08 -5.55
N LEU A 11 6.04 4.46 -4.64
CA LEU A 11 4.58 4.55 -4.62
C LEU A 11 4.11 6.00 -4.39
N LEU A 12 4.82 6.74 -3.54
CA LEU A 12 4.55 8.15 -3.26
C LEU A 12 4.81 9.04 -4.47
N ASN A 13 5.86 8.75 -5.25
CA ASN A 13 6.20 9.45 -6.47
C ASN A 13 5.15 9.19 -7.57
N ILE A 14 4.70 7.94 -7.71
CA ILE A 14 3.60 7.59 -8.64
C ILE A 14 2.32 8.29 -8.23
N ALA A 15 1.94 8.24 -6.95
CA ALA A 15 0.75 8.92 -6.45
C ALA A 15 0.74 10.41 -6.84
N ARG A 16 1.89 11.11 -6.77
CA ARG A 16 1.98 12.53 -7.17
C ARG A 16 1.98 12.75 -8.68
N LYS A 17 2.78 11.99 -9.43
CA LYS A 17 3.01 12.24 -10.86
C LYS A 17 1.92 11.67 -11.77
N ASP A 18 1.36 10.53 -11.40
CA ASP A 18 0.35 9.83 -12.18
C ASP A 18 -0.73 9.23 -11.24
N PRO A 19 -1.73 10.05 -10.86
CA PRO A 19 -2.78 9.60 -9.97
C PRO A 19 -3.62 8.47 -10.58
N VAL A 20 -3.75 8.38 -11.91
CA VAL A 20 -4.54 7.34 -12.59
C VAL A 20 -3.84 5.98 -12.44
N LEU A 21 -2.54 5.93 -12.71
CA LEU A 21 -1.73 4.72 -12.51
C LEU A 21 -1.73 4.28 -11.03
N PHE A 22 -1.65 5.24 -10.10
CA PHE A 22 -1.78 4.93 -8.67
C PHE A 22 -3.12 4.26 -8.34
N TRP A 23 -4.23 4.73 -8.93
CA TRP A 23 -5.55 4.16 -8.70
C TRP A 23 -5.67 2.73 -9.21
N GLU A 24 -5.07 2.39 -10.35
CA GLU A 24 -5.01 1.03 -10.87
C GLU A 24 -4.19 0.10 -9.96
N ILE A 25 -3.02 0.56 -9.53
CA ILE A 25 -2.19 -0.16 -8.56
C ILE A 25 -2.96 -0.40 -7.27
N ASN A 26 -3.66 0.62 -6.75
CA ASN A 26 -4.42 0.53 -5.52
C ASN A 26 -5.60 -0.47 -5.62
N LYS A 27 -6.24 -0.59 -6.79
CA LYS A 27 -7.29 -1.61 -7.04
C LYS A 27 -6.76 -3.03 -6.91
N VAL A 28 -5.50 -3.28 -7.27
CA VAL A 28 -4.87 -4.60 -7.12
C VAL A 28 -4.32 -4.80 -5.71
N LEU A 29 -3.68 -3.77 -5.15
CA LEU A 29 -2.97 -3.83 -3.89
C LEU A 29 -3.91 -3.97 -2.68
N ALA A 30 -5.02 -3.22 -2.63
CA ALA A 30 -5.92 -3.26 -1.48
C ALA A 30 -6.58 -4.64 -1.24
N PRO A 31 -7.10 -5.35 -2.28
CA PRO A 31 -7.57 -6.72 -2.12
C PRO A 31 -6.47 -7.70 -1.75
N TRP A 32 -5.25 -7.52 -2.27
CA TRP A 32 -4.10 -8.36 -1.95
C TRP A 32 -3.72 -8.27 -0.48
N ILE A 33 -3.72 -7.07 0.10
CA ILE A 33 -3.44 -6.86 1.53
C ILE A 33 -4.48 -7.59 2.39
N LYS A 34 -5.76 -7.48 2.04
CA LYS A 34 -6.84 -8.19 2.75
C LYS A 34 -6.71 -9.71 2.63
N LYS A 35 -6.36 -10.23 1.45
CA LYS A 35 -6.09 -11.67 1.25
C LYS A 35 -4.88 -12.14 2.07
N ALA A 36 -3.81 -11.35 2.10
CA ALA A 36 -2.63 -11.64 2.89
C ALA A 36 -2.95 -11.69 4.40
N MET A 37 -3.80 -10.77 4.88
CA MET A 37 -4.31 -10.82 6.26
C MET A 37 -5.06 -12.12 6.51
N LEU A 38 -6.02 -12.48 5.65
CA LEU A 38 -6.78 -13.72 5.80
C LEU A 38 -5.86 -14.95 5.81
N TYR A 39 -4.93 -15.07 4.86
CA TYR A 39 -3.99 -16.20 4.80
C TYR A 39 -3.07 -16.27 6.00
N SER A 40 -2.56 -15.13 6.48
CA SER A 40 -1.73 -15.11 7.69
C SER A 40 -2.51 -15.52 8.94
N ALA A 41 -3.79 -15.13 9.08
CA ALA A 41 -4.66 -15.61 10.16
C ALA A 41 -4.92 -17.11 10.06
N THR A 42 -5.24 -17.64 8.88
CA THR A 42 -5.50 -19.06 8.66
C THR A 42 -4.26 -19.91 8.92
N LEU A 43 -3.10 -19.50 8.40
CA LEU A 43 -1.82 -20.16 8.67
C LEU A 43 -1.47 -20.12 10.16
N GLY A 44 -1.75 -19.01 10.82
CA GLY A 44 -1.54 -18.88 12.26
C GLY A 44 -2.39 -19.84 13.08
N ALA A 45 -3.68 -19.93 12.75
CA ALA A 45 -4.61 -20.85 13.41
C ALA A 45 -4.22 -22.33 13.20
N ILE A 46 -3.87 -22.72 11.97
CA ILE A 46 -3.43 -24.08 11.65
C ILE A 46 -2.15 -24.42 12.41
N ASN A 47 -1.19 -23.49 12.48
CA ASN A 47 0.10 -23.74 13.11
C ASN A 47 -0.04 -23.86 14.65
N LEU A 48 -0.81 -22.97 15.28
CA LEU A 48 -1.15 -23.07 16.71
C LEU A 48 -1.81 -24.41 17.06
N TYR A 49 -2.64 -24.94 16.15
CA TYR A 49 -3.29 -26.24 16.29
C TYR A 49 -2.30 -27.42 16.11
N MET A 50 -1.45 -27.40 15.08
CA MET A 50 -0.56 -28.51 14.73
C MET A 50 0.73 -28.61 15.56
N PHE A 51 1.30 -27.50 16.05
CA PHE A 51 2.62 -27.49 16.70
C PHE A 51 2.57 -26.84 18.08
N PRO A 52 2.38 -27.64 19.16
CA PRO A 52 2.25 -27.11 20.51
C PRO A 52 3.51 -26.48 21.10
N ASP A 53 4.68 -27.01 20.74
CA ASP A 53 5.92 -26.75 21.46
C ASP A 53 6.66 -25.49 20.97
N GLY A 54 6.30 -24.95 19.80
CA GLY A 54 6.88 -23.74 19.18
C GLY A 54 5.99 -22.50 19.18
N ARG A 55 4.87 -22.53 19.91
CA ARG A 55 3.75 -21.57 19.78
C ARG A 55 4.12 -20.12 20.03
N VAL A 56 5.02 -19.84 20.97
CA VAL A 56 5.28 -18.45 21.43
C VAL A 56 6.03 -17.64 20.37
N GLY A 57 7.15 -18.15 19.86
CA GLY A 57 7.95 -17.43 18.85
C GLY A 57 7.18 -17.23 17.54
N LEU A 58 6.41 -18.24 17.15
CA LEU A 58 5.63 -18.20 15.92
C LEU A 58 4.36 -17.32 16.04
N ALA A 59 3.72 -17.29 17.22
CA ALA A 59 2.64 -16.36 17.51
C ALA A 59 3.13 -14.90 17.49
N ILE A 60 4.34 -14.62 18.02
CA ILE A 60 4.95 -13.29 17.94
C ILE A 60 5.23 -12.90 16.49
N LEU A 61 5.77 -13.82 15.68
CA LEU A 61 6.01 -13.57 14.25
C LEU A 61 4.70 -13.26 13.51
N LEU A 62 3.65 -14.05 13.74
CA LEU A 62 2.34 -13.84 13.16
C LEU A 62 1.73 -12.51 13.59
N ALA A 63 1.84 -12.15 14.87
CA ALA A 63 1.38 -10.88 15.39
C ALA A 63 2.10 -9.69 14.71
N LEU A 64 3.42 -9.79 14.49
CA LEU A 64 4.19 -8.78 13.77
C LEU A 64 3.72 -8.66 12.31
N ILE A 65 3.54 -9.79 11.60
CA ILE A 65 3.03 -9.80 10.22
C ILE A 65 1.64 -9.16 10.16
N PHE A 66 0.74 -9.55 11.06
CA PHE A 66 -0.61 -9.02 11.12
C PHE A 66 -0.61 -7.52 11.38
N TYR A 67 0.19 -7.07 12.35
CA TYR A 67 0.35 -5.67 12.69
C TYR A 67 0.91 -4.85 11.52
N SER A 68 1.93 -5.37 10.81
CA SER A 68 2.47 -4.73 9.61
C SER A 68 1.43 -4.62 8.48
N LEU A 69 0.61 -5.65 8.27
CA LEU A 69 -0.46 -5.62 7.27
C LEU A 69 -1.55 -4.60 7.64
N ILE A 70 -1.89 -4.47 8.92
CA ILE A 70 -2.84 -3.44 9.40
C ILE A 70 -2.27 -2.06 9.13
N GLN A 71 -1.00 -1.82 9.47
CA GLN A 71 -0.33 -0.54 9.19
C GLN A 71 -0.35 -0.22 7.69
N LEU A 72 -0.06 -1.21 6.84
CA LEU A 72 -0.05 -1.05 5.39
C LEU A 72 -1.44 -0.70 4.84
N ASN A 73 -2.49 -1.38 5.31
CA ASN A 73 -3.88 -1.06 4.93
C ASN A 73 -4.27 0.36 5.37
N ASN A 74 -3.84 0.78 6.56
CA ASN A 74 -4.10 2.12 7.09
C ASN A 74 -3.28 3.23 6.41
N THR A 75 -2.21 2.88 5.68
CA THR A 75 -1.43 3.86 4.89
C THR A 75 -2.00 4.11 3.50
N LEU A 76 -2.85 3.21 2.96
CA LEU A 76 -3.49 3.41 1.65
C LEU A 76 -4.29 4.73 1.53
N PRO A 77 -5.08 5.16 2.54
CA PRO A 77 -5.77 6.46 2.50
C PRO A 77 -4.82 7.67 2.46
N PHE A 78 -3.60 7.55 2.98
CA PHE A 78 -2.60 8.61 2.86
C PHE A 78 -2.16 8.78 1.41
N PHE A 79 -1.80 7.70 0.72
CA PHE A 79 -1.43 7.77 -0.70
C PHE A 79 -2.58 8.25 -1.59
N ARG A 80 -3.82 7.85 -1.28
CA ARG A 80 -5.01 8.34 -1.98
C ARG A 80 -5.15 9.86 -1.88
N ARG A 81 -4.96 10.43 -0.69
CA ARG A 81 -4.97 11.89 -0.48
C ARG A 81 -3.85 12.59 -1.25
N VAL A 82 -2.65 11.99 -1.30
CA VAL A 82 -1.52 12.52 -2.08
C VAL A 82 -1.85 12.53 -3.58
N ALA A 83 -2.49 11.48 -4.10
CA ALA A 83 -2.92 11.40 -5.49
C ALA A 83 -4.02 12.42 -5.84
N GLU A 84 -4.96 12.65 -4.93
CA GLU A 84 -6.00 13.67 -5.09
C GLU A 84 -5.45 15.10 -5.07
N MET A 85 -4.37 15.35 -4.31
CA MET A 85 -3.66 16.63 -4.32
C MET A 85 -2.88 16.86 -5.62
N GLY A 86 -2.19 15.84 -6.13
CA GLY A 86 -1.50 15.92 -7.43
C GLY A 86 -2.44 16.15 -8.61
N ASN A 87 -3.69 15.68 -8.54
CA ASN A 87 -4.71 15.95 -9.57
C ASN A 87 -5.23 17.40 -9.54
N LYS A 88 -5.07 18.11 -8.42
CA LYS A 88 -5.52 19.50 -8.25
C LYS A 88 -4.42 20.52 -8.56
N ASP A 89 -3.23 20.07 -8.96
CA ASP A 89 -2.12 20.95 -9.27
C ASP A 89 -2.42 21.76 -10.56
N PRO A 90 -2.62 23.08 -10.48
CA PRO A 90 -3.10 23.91 -11.59
C PRO A 90 -2.11 24.03 -12.76
N GLN A 91 -0.87 23.57 -12.61
CA GLN A 91 0.15 23.68 -13.66
C GLN A 91 -0.10 22.81 -14.90
N LYS A 92 -1.00 21.81 -14.83
CA LYS A 92 -1.35 21.00 -16.03
C LYS A 92 -2.36 21.68 -16.96
N GLY A 93 -2.95 22.80 -16.54
CA GLY A 93 -3.89 23.59 -17.36
C GLY A 93 -3.25 24.76 -18.12
N GLU A 94 -2.02 25.14 -17.78
CA GLU A 94 -1.40 26.35 -18.31
C GLU A 94 -0.62 26.11 -19.62
N GLU A 95 -0.03 24.92 -19.81
CA GLU A 95 0.67 24.57 -21.06
C GLU A 95 -0.26 24.42 -22.27
N SER A 96 -1.54 24.07 -22.07
CA SER A 96 -2.51 23.92 -23.17
C SER A 96 -3.05 25.26 -23.70
N SER A 97 -2.86 26.36 -22.96
CA SER A 97 -3.39 27.67 -23.33
C SER A 97 -2.39 28.50 -24.14
N ILE A 98 -1.08 28.25 -23.97
CA ILE A 98 -0.02 28.99 -24.66
C ILE A 98 0.20 28.47 -26.09
N SER A 99 -0.04 27.18 -26.36
CA SER A 99 0.14 26.60 -27.70
C SER A 99 -1.03 26.84 -28.67
N ARG A 100 -2.06 27.61 -28.28
CA ARG A 100 -3.21 27.93 -29.14
C ARG A 100 -3.14 29.36 -29.71
N ILE A 101 -2.06 30.09 -29.44
CA ILE A 101 -1.89 31.50 -29.85
C ILE A 101 -0.84 31.66 -30.98
N GLU A 102 -0.21 30.57 -31.44
CA GLU A 102 0.67 30.59 -32.63
C GLU A 102 0.01 29.99 -33.88
#